data_AF-K0NDP5-F1
#
_entry.id   AF-K0NDP5-F1
#
_cell.length_a   1.000
_cell.length_b   1.000
_cell.length_c   1.000
_cell.angle_alpha   90.00
_cell.angle_beta   90.00
_cell.angle_gamma   90.00
#
_symmetry.space_group_name_H-M   'P 1'
#
loop_
_entity.id
_entity.type
_entity.pdbx_description
1 polymer ?
#
loop_
_entity_poly.entity_id
_entity_poly.type
_entity_poly.pdbx_seq_one_letter_code
_entity_poly.pdbx_strand_id
1 'polypeptide(L)' 'MKQLVKLEQNPKYGAPLGNKAGINLEGYFKLYAVRKQIRIVYHESGQTIKIIAIDKREDMEVYRIALKRILLMKST' A
#
# COMPACT_ATOMS: atom_id res chain seq x y z
N MET A 1 -5.28 4.39 -13.22
CA MET A 1 -4.19 4.22 -14.21
C MET A 1 -2.96 5.09 -13.93
N LYS A 2 -3.02 6.43 -13.97
CA LYS A 2 -1.81 7.30 -13.88
C LYS A 2 -0.84 6.99 -12.72
N GLN A 3 -1.34 6.56 -11.56
CA GLN A 3 -0.48 6.24 -10.41
C GLN A 3 0.31 4.94 -10.56
N LEU A 4 -0.26 3.92 -11.22
CA LEU A 4 0.43 2.65 -11.44
C LEU A 4 1.53 2.79 -12.49
N VAL A 5 1.30 3.61 -13.54
CA VAL A 5 2.33 3.93 -14.53
C VAL A 5 3.52 4.67 -13.90
N LYS A 6 3.26 5.61 -13.00
CA LYS A 6 4.34 6.28 -12.23
C LYS A 6 5.10 5.29 -11.35
N LEU A 7 4.39 4.32 -10.80
CA LEU A 7 4.96 3.31 -9.92
C LEU A 7 5.84 2.31 -10.69
N GLU A 8 5.47 1.98 -11.93
CA GLU A 8 6.29 1.19 -12.86
C GLU A 8 7.62 1.89 -13.19
N GLN A 9 7.59 3.21 -13.40
CA GLN A 9 8.79 4.00 -13.68
C GLN A 9 9.67 4.23 -12.44
N ASN A 10 9.05 4.37 -11.25
CA ASN A 10 9.75 4.61 -10.01
C ASN A 10 9.01 3.99 -8.81
N PRO A 11 9.43 2.78 -8.37
CA PRO A 11 8.84 2.08 -7.22
C PRO A 11 8.94 2.86 -5.90
N LYS A 12 9.92 3.77 -5.77
CA LYS A 12 10.16 4.60 -4.57
C LYS A 12 9.36 5.90 -4.54
N TYR A 13 8.43 6.08 -5.48
CA TYR A 13 7.58 7.27 -5.55
C TYR A 13 6.55 7.37 -4.41
N GLY A 14 6.16 6.24 -3.82
CA GLY A 14 5.22 6.20 -2.70
C GLY A 14 5.81 6.71 -1.40
N ALA A 15 4.93 7.22 -0.53
CA ALA A 15 5.33 7.60 0.82
C ALA A 15 5.51 6.33 1.67
N PRO A 16 6.61 6.18 2.43
CA PRO A 16 6.78 5.04 3.30
C PRO A 16 5.71 5.02 4.39
N LEU A 17 5.30 3.81 4.75
CA LEU A 17 4.48 3.52 5.91
C LEU A 17 5.36 3.06 7.06
N GLY A 18 4.79 3.10 8.26
CA GLY A 18 5.44 2.64 9.47
C GLY A 18 4.39 2.10 10.44
N ASN A 19 4.72 2.13 11.73
CA ASN A 19 3.78 1.73 12.77
C ASN A 19 2.89 2.90 13.19
N LYS A 20 1.57 2.75 13.06
CA LYS A 20 0.60 3.73 13.54
C LYS A 20 -0.67 3.04 14.02
N ALA A 21 -1.15 3.43 15.21
CA ALA A 21 -2.41 2.95 15.79
C ALA A 21 -2.51 1.41 15.85
N GLY A 22 -1.41 0.73 16.21
CA GLY A 22 -1.34 -0.73 16.27
C GLY A 22 -1.24 -1.43 14.91
N ILE A 23 -1.20 -0.69 13.80
CA ILE A 23 -1.02 -1.24 12.45
C ILE A 23 0.44 -1.02 12.04
N ASN A 24 1.22 -2.10 12.05
CA ASN A 24 2.59 -2.06 11.55
C ASN A 24 2.63 -2.39 10.05
N LEU A 25 2.93 -1.37 9.24
CA LEU A 25 3.14 -1.47 7.80
C LEU A 25 4.55 -0.99 7.40
N GLU A 26 5.53 -1.14 8.29
CA GLU A 26 6.93 -0.88 7.98
C GLU A 26 7.40 -1.73 6.78
N GLY A 27 8.15 -1.12 5.87
CA GLY A 27 8.54 -1.75 4.59
C GLY A 27 7.47 -1.71 3.50
N TYR A 28 6.29 -1.16 3.78
CA TYR A 28 5.24 -0.89 2.79
C TYR A 28 5.13 0.60 2.47
N PHE A 29 4.47 0.91 1.37
CA PHE A 29 4.34 2.27 0.84
C PHE A 29 2.90 2.58 0.50
N LYS A 30 2.57 3.87 0.43
CA LYS A 30 1.25 4.36 -0.02
C LYS A 30 1.33 5.35 -1.17
N LEU A 31 0.31 5.28 -2.03
CA LEU A 31 0.02 6.28 -3.06
C LEU A 31 -1.39 6.83 -2.89
N TYR A 32 -1.60 8.05 -3.38
CA TYR A 32 -2.91 8.67 -3.50
C TYR A 32 -3.44 8.59 -4.93
N ALA A 33 -4.69 8.16 -5.07
CA ALA A 33 -5.42 8.16 -6.33
C ALA A 33 -6.73 8.96 -6.19
N VAL A 34 -7.33 9.34 -7.33
CA VAL A 34 -8.65 10.00 -7.42
C VAL A 34 -8.79 11.17 -6.43
N ARG A 35 -8.03 12.25 -6.64
CA ARG A 35 -8.03 13.44 -5.76
C ARG A 35 -7.81 13.10 -4.27
N LYS A 36 -6.95 12.11 -3.99
CA LYS A 36 -6.61 11.61 -2.63
C LYS A 36 -7.74 10.86 -1.90
N GLN A 37 -8.84 10.54 -2.59
CA GLN A 37 -9.94 9.75 -2.03
C GLN A 37 -9.61 8.25 -1.95
N ILE A 38 -8.77 7.76 -2.86
CA ILE A 38 -8.32 6.37 -2.88
C ILE A 38 -6.86 6.31 -2.42
N ARG A 39 -6.53 5.29 -1.63
CA ARG A 39 -5.17 4.91 -1.26
C ARG A 39 -4.83 3.56 -1.83
N ILE A 40 -3.60 3.45 -2.33
CA ILE A 40 -3.02 2.20 -2.81
C ILE A 40 -1.88 1.87 -1.84
N VAL A 41 -1.93 0.71 -1.19
CA VAL A 41 -0.86 0.17 -0.35
C VAL A 41 -0.13 -0.89 -1.16
N TYR A 42 1.19 -0.78 -1.23
CA TYR A 42 2.04 -1.69 -2.01
C TYR A 42 3.37 -1.98 -1.32
N HIS A 43 4.06 -2.99 -1.83
CA HIS A 43 5.41 -3.38 -1.43
C HIS A 43 6.24 -3.73 -2.66
N GLU A 44 7.50 -3.33 -2.65
CA GLU A 44 8.50 -3.70 -3.65
C GLU A 44 9.17 -5.01 -3.24
N SER A 45 9.08 -6.03 -4.09
CA SER A 45 9.63 -7.36 -3.84
C SER A 45 10.49 -7.77 -5.04
N GLY A 46 11.80 -7.50 -4.94
CA GLY A 46 12.71 -7.62 -6.08
C GLY A 46 12.29 -6.68 -7.21
N GLN A 47 12.10 -7.22 -8.41
CA GLN A 47 11.62 -6.46 -9.57
C GLN A 47 10.09 -6.38 -9.67
N THR A 48 9.36 -6.97 -8.72
CA THR A 48 7.90 -7.00 -8.73
C THR A 48 7.31 -6.03 -7.71
N ILE A 49 6.30 -5.28 -8.13
CA ILE A 49 5.51 -4.43 -7.24
C ILE A 49 4.22 -5.15 -6.89
N LYS A 50 4.07 -5.49 -5.60
CA LYS A 50 2.87 -6.16 -5.08
C LYS A 50 1.91 -5.11 -4.53
N ILE A 51 0.76 -4.96 -5.18
CA ILE A 51 -0.34 -4.18 -4.64
C ILE A 51 -1.05 -5.02 -3.57
N ILE A 52 -1.03 -4.54 -2.33
CA ILE A 52 -1.62 -5.24 -1.19
C ILE A 52 -3.08 -4.86 -1.03
N ALA A 53 -3.40 -3.57 -1.13
CA ALA A 53 -4.76 -3.07 -0.98
C ALA A 53 -4.99 -1.79 -1.79
N ILE A 54 -6.20 -1.63 -2.32
CA ILE A 54 -6.70 -0.40 -2.93
C ILE A 54 -8.07 -0.16 -2.31
N ASP A 55 -8.23 0.95 -1.61
CA ASP A 55 -9.50 1.30 -1.00
C ASP A 55 -9.63 2.81 -0.76
N LYS A 56 -10.81 3.24 -0.33
CA LYS A 56 -11.07 4.60 0.13
C LYS A 56 -10.15 4.96 1.31
N ARG A 57 -9.90 6.26 1.41
CA ARG A 57 -9.05 6.87 2.44
C ARG A 57 -9.67 6.79 3.85
N GLU A 58 -10.99 6.67 3.92
CA GLU A 58 -11.80 6.78 5.13
C GLU A 58 -11.40 5.74 6.18
N ASP A 59 -11.41 6.19 7.43
CA ASP A 59 -11.31 5.37 8.65
C ASP A 59 -10.16 4.37 8.75
N MET A 60 -9.05 4.62 8.05
CA MET A 60 -7.86 3.74 8.06
C MET A 60 -8.12 2.32 7.49
N GLU A 61 -9.27 2.08 6.86
CA GLU A 61 -9.71 0.74 6.44
C GLU A 61 -8.74 0.08 5.47
N VAL A 62 -8.23 0.83 4.49
CA VAL A 62 -7.21 0.34 3.56
C VAL A 62 -5.98 -0.25 4.26
N TYR A 63 -5.59 0.30 5.42
CA TYR A 63 -4.43 -0.18 6.17
C TYR A 63 -4.76 -1.43 6.98
N ARG A 64 -5.98 -1.53 7.54
CA ARG A 64 -6.44 -2.75 8.22
C ARG A 64 -6.57 -3.91 7.24
N ILE A 65 -7.15 -3.65 6.07
CA ILE A 65 -7.26 -4.62 4.97
C ILE A 65 -5.87 -5.06 4.52
N ALA A 66 -4.94 -4.11 4.34
CA ALA A 66 -3.56 -4.43 3.97
C ALA A 66 -2.90 -5.33 5.01
N LEU A 67 -2.97 -4.97 6.30
CA LEU A 67 -2.39 -5.77 7.38
C LEU A 67 -2.98 -7.19 7.40
N LYS A 68 -4.30 -7.33 7.29
CA LYS A 68 -4.97 -8.64 7.25
C LYS A 68 -4.45 -9.50 6.10
N ARG A 69 -4.32 -8.93 4.89
CA ARG A 69 -3.79 -9.66 3.71
C ARG A 69 -2.34 -10.06 3.89
N ILE A 70 -1.52 -9.18 4.47
CA ILE A 70 -0.10 -9.48 4.76
C ILE A 70 0.02 -10.63 5.75
N LEU A 71 -0.81 -10.65 6.80
CA LEU A 71 -0.81 -11.74 7.78
C LEU A 71 -1.23 -13.07 7.15
N LEU A 72 -2.26 -13.07 6.30
CA LEU A 72 -2.72 -14.26 5.57
C LEU A 72 -1.65 -14.81 4.61
N MET A 73 -0.89 -13.93 3.96
CA MET A 73 0.19 -14.32 3.05
C MET A 73 1.38 -14.96 3.79
N LYS A 74 1.57 -14.66 5.08
CA LYS A 74 2.66 -15.24 5.89
C LYS A 74 2.32 -16.61 6.49
N SER A 75 1.04 -16.95 6.54
CA SER A 75 0.54 -18.24 7.05
C SER A 75 0.42 -19.32 5.97
N THR A 76 0.84 -19.03 4.73
CA THR A 76 0.86 -19.96 3.58
C THR A 76 2.30 -20.22 3.18
#